data_AF-A0A520HL05-F1
#
_entry.id   AF-A0A520HL05-F1
#
_cell.length_a   1.000
_cell.length_b   1.000
_cell.length_c   1.000
_cell.angle_alpha   90.00
_cell.angle_beta   90.00
_cell.angle_gamma   90.00
#
_symmetry.space_group_name_H-M   'P 1'
#
loop_
_entity.id
_entity.type
_entity.pdbx_description
1 polymer ?
#
loop_
_entity_poly.entity_id
_entity_poly.type
_entity_poly.pdbx_seq_one_letter_code
_entity_poly.pdbx_strand_id
1 'polypeptide(L)'
;MEKINTIAIFDIGKTNKKFFLLNESYNIVLEKTVQFAEIEDEDGDACEDVLLLTNWVQSTIREALQLPEFNIRAVNFSTYGASFVYLDESGAVVAPLYNYLKDYPSGLREQFYERYGGTLKISLETASPVLGNLNSG
;
A
#
# COMPACT_ATOMS: atom_id res chain seq x y z
N MET A 1 -0.87 -27.93 -23.90
CA MET A 1 0.03 -28.10 -22.74
C MET A 1 -0.79 -27.91 -21.49
N GLU A 2 -0.43 -28.60 -20.41
CA GLU A 2 -1.01 -28.34 -19.09
C GLU A 2 -0.55 -26.96 -18.61
N LYS A 3 -1.47 -26.20 -18.01
CA LYS A 3 -1.16 -24.86 -17.50
C LYS A 3 -0.37 -24.96 -16.19
N ILE A 4 0.55 -24.05 -15.97
CA ILE A 4 1.29 -23.96 -14.70
C ILE A 4 0.40 -23.27 -13.67
N ASN A 5 0.08 -23.95 -12.58
CA ASN A 5 -0.63 -23.34 -11.45
C ASN A 5 0.26 -22.27 -10.81
N THR A 6 -0.30 -21.08 -10.59
CA THR A 6 0.43 -19.96 -9.99
C THR A 6 -0.38 -19.20 -8.94
N ILE A 7 0.33 -18.50 -8.06
CA ILE A 7 -0.21 -17.44 -7.20
C ILE A 7 0.32 -16.11 -7.72
N ALA A 8 -0.57 -15.15 -7.91
CA ALA A 8 -0.23 -13.77 -8.21
C ALA A 8 0.11 -13.02 -6.92
N ILE A 9 1.25 -12.35 -6.86
CA ILE A 9 1.63 -11.49 -5.74
C ILE A 9 1.90 -10.08 -6.25
N PHE A 10 1.17 -9.12 -5.70
CA PHE A 10 1.52 -7.70 -5.80
C PHE A 10 2.34 -7.30 -4.57
N ASP A 11 3.52 -6.74 -4.79
CA ASP A 11 4.35 -6.13 -3.74
C ASP A 11 4.45 -4.63 -4.02
N ILE A 12 3.62 -3.85 -3.33
CA ILE A 12 3.51 -2.41 -3.49
C ILE A 12 4.46 -1.77 -2.48
N GLY A 13 5.72 -1.56 -2.86
CA GLY A 13 6.66 -0.75 -2.11
C GLY A 13 6.52 0.74 -2.43
N LYS A 14 7.08 1.60 -1.56
CA LYS A 14 7.03 3.07 -1.74
C LYS A 14 7.65 3.49 -3.08
N THR A 15 8.84 2.96 -3.39
CA THR A 15 9.54 3.28 -4.64
C THR A 15 9.19 2.30 -5.76
N ASN A 16 9.24 1.00 -5.47
CA ASN A 16 9.08 -0.06 -6.47
C ASN A 16 7.76 -0.78 -6.27
N LYS A 17 7.02 -0.99 -7.36
CA LYS A 17 5.80 -1.77 -7.39
C LYS A 17 6.07 -2.99 -8.24
N LYS A 18 5.84 -4.17 -7.67
CA LYS A 18 6.19 -5.43 -8.30
C LYS A 18 4.98 -6.35 -8.42
N PHE A 19 4.98 -7.14 -9.47
CA PHE A 19 4.02 -8.20 -9.70
C PHE A 19 4.77 -9.49 -10.02
N PHE A 20 4.42 -10.56 -9.32
CA PHE A 20 4.99 -11.89 -9.51
C PHE A 20 3.91 -12.90 -9.82
N LEU A 21 4.24 -13.89 -10.66
CA LEU A 21 3.59 -15.19 -10.62
C LEU A 21 4.57 -16.19 -10.02
N LEU A 22 4.20 -16.83 -8.92
CA LEU A 22 4.95 -17.94 -8.34
C LEU A 22 4.25 -19.26 -8.64
N ASN A 23 4.99 -20.27 -9.10
CA ASN A 23 4.45 -21.62 -9.26
C ASN A 23 4.35 -22.37 -7.91
N GLU A 24 3.83 -23.59 -7.92
CA GLU A 24 3.66 -24.42 -6.71
C GLU A 24 4.97 -24.79 -6.00
N SER A 25 6.11 -24.68 -6.70
CA SER A 25 7.44 -24.84 -6.12
C SER A 25 8.05 -23.51 -5.66
N TYR A 26 7.25 -22.43 -5.59
CA TYR A 26 7.65 -21.07 -5.23
C TYR A 26 8.72 -20.44 -6.12
N ASN A 27 8.84 -20.89 -7.38
CA ASN A 27 9.69 -20.21 -8.34
C ASN A 27 8.92 -19.07 -9.00
N ILE A 28 9.57 -17.91 -9.13
CA ILE A 28 9.05 -16.81 -9.93
C ILE A 28 9.10 -17.23 -11.40
N VAL A 29 7.94 -17.34 -12.03
CA VAL A 29 7.79 -17.70 -13.44
C VAL A 29 7.44 -16.48 -14.31
N LEU A 30 7.06 -15.38 -13.69
CA LEU A 30 6.86 -14.07 -14.32
C LEU A 30 7.09 -12.97 -13.29
N GLU A 31 7.78 -11.90 -13.69
CA GLU A 31 8.00 -10.70 -12.89
C GLU A 31 7.75 -9.44 -13.72
N LYS A 32 7.10 -8.44 -13.12
CA LYS A 32 7.06 -7.06 -13.61
C LYS A 32 7.43 -6.13 -12.47
N THR A 33 8.23 -5.11 -12.76
CA THR A 33 8.57 -4.04 -11.80
C THR A 33 8.35 -2.69 -12.48
N VAL A 34 7.72 -1.76 -11.76
CA VAL A 34 7.53 -0.38 -12.19
C VAL A 34 7.85 0.60 -11.06
N GLN A 35 8.15 1.83 -11.44
CA GLN A 35 8.28 2.98 -10.54
C GLN A 35 7.36 4.08 -11.08
N PHE A 36 6.75 4.82 -10.17
CA PHE A 36 5.92 5.98 -10.49
C PHE A 36 6.54 7.22 -9.88
N ALA A 37 6.38 8.35 -10.56
CA ALA A 37 6.67 9.64 -9.96
C ALA A 37 5.66 9.90 -8.84
N GLU A 38 6.11 10.54 -7.76
CA GLU A 38 5.22 11.06 -6.72
C GLU A 38 4.43 12.25 -7.27
N ILE A 39 3.23 12.45 -6.74
CA ILE A 39 2.40 13.65 -6.91
C ILE A 39 2.39 14.43 -5.59
N GLU A 40 1.72 15.58 -5.56
CA GLU A 40 1.57 16.38 -4.34
C GLU A 40 0.16 16.25 -3.77
N ASP A 41 0.04 16.25 -2.45
CA ASP A 41 -1.25 16.40 -1.77
C ASP A 41 -1.71 17.87 -1.71
N GLU A 42 -2.84 18.15 -1.07
CA GLU A 42 -3.41 19.50 -1.00
C GLU A 42 -2.55 20.53 -0.25
N ASP A 43 -1.60 20.08 0.58
CA ASP A 43 -0.67 20.96 1.30
C ASP A 43 0.70 21.03 0.61
N GLY A 44 0.89 20.32 -0.51
CA GLY A 44 2.15 20.28 -1.27
C GLY A 44 3.13 19.19 -0.82
N ASP A 45 2.70 18.24 0.02
CA ASP A 45 3.56 17.12 0.44
C ASP A 45 3.57 16.01 -0.62
N ALA A 46 4.74 15.43 -0.87
CA ALA A 46 4.88 14.35 -1.85
C ALA A 46 4.15 13.07 -1.41
N CYS A 47 3.36 12.49 -2.32
CA CYS A 47 2.59 11.29 -2.09
C CYS A 47 2.45 10.40 -3.34
N GLU A 48 1.91 9.20 -3.14
CA GLU A 48 1.68 8.23 -4.22
C GLU A 48 0.41 8.58 -5.02
N ASP A 49 0.49 8.46 -6.35
CA ASP A 49 -0.69 8.51 -7.20
C ASP A 49 -1.48 7.19 -7.11
N VAL A 50 -2.47 7.17 -6.21
CA VAL A 50 -3.34 6.01 -5.96
C VAL A 50 -4.15 5.63 -7.20
N LEU A 51 -4.52 6.58 -8.05
CA LEU A 51 -5.30 6.30 -9.26
C LEU A 51 -4.42 5.60 -10.30
N LEU A 52 -3.21 6.10 -10.52
CA LEU A 52 -2.23 5.46 -11.39
C LEU A 52 -1.87 4.05 -10.89
N LEU A 53 -1.63 3.90 -9.58
CA LEU A 53 -1.36 2.61 -8.95
C LEU A 53 -2.53 1.63 -9.14
N THR A 54 -3.76 2.09 -8.90
CA THR A 54 -4.98 1.28 -9.08
C THR A 54 -5.10 0.78 -10.50
N ASN A 55 -4.89 1.67 -11.48
CA ASN A 55 -4.93 1.32 -12.89
C ASN A 55 -3.87 0.28 -13.25
N TRP A 56 -2.64 0.44 -12.73
CA TRP A 56 -1.56 -0.51 -12.97
C TRP A 56 -1.85 -1.90 -12.37
N VAL A 57 -2.36 -1.97 -11.14
CA VAL A 57 -2.75 -3.25 -10.52
C VAL A 57 -3.81 -3.95 -11.37
N GLN A 58 -4.85 -3.22 -11.77
CA GLN A 58 -5.94 -3.76 -12.57
C GLN A 58 -5.50 -4.20 -13.97
N SER A 59 -4.68 -3.40 -14.67
CA SER A 59 -4.19 -3.79 -15.99
C SER A 59 -3.26 -4.99 -15.89
N THR A 60 -2.36 -5.01 -14.90
CA THR A 60 -1.38 -6.08 -14.71
C THR A 60 -2.04 -7.43 -14.48
N ILE A 61 -3.08 -7.51 -13.62
CA ILE A 61 -3.78 -8.77 -13.39
C ILE A 61 -4.60 -9.20 -14.61
N ARG A 62 -5.24 -8.25 -15.32
CA ARG A 62 -5.98 -8.56 -16.56
C ARG A 62 -5.06 -9.14 -17.64
N GLU A 63 -3.88 -8.55 -17.83
CA GLU A 63 -2.86 -9.07 -18.74
C GLU A 63 -2.40 -10.48 -18.33
N ALA A 64 -2.12 -10.69 -17.04
CA ALA A 64 -1.67 -11.98 -16.55
C ALA A 64 -2.74 -13.09 -16.71
N LEU A 65 -4.02 -12.77 -16.55
CA LEU A 65 -5.13 -13.70 -16.77
C LEU A 65 -5.31 -14.11 -18.23
N GLN A 66 -4.78 -13.33 -19.19
CA GLN A 66 -4.83 -13.65 -20.62
C GLN A 66 -3.71 -14.59 -21.07
N LEU A 67 -2.71 -14.83 -20.22
CA LEU A 67 -1.59 -15.70 -20.55
C LEU A 67 -2.01 -17.18 -20.52
N PRO A 68 -2.02 -17.89 -21.67
CA PRO A 68 -2.53 -19.25 -21.73
C PRO A 68 -1.66 -20.27 -20.98
N GLU A 69 -0.38 -19.96 -20.74
CA GLU A 69 0.55 -20.83 -20.03
C GLU A 69 0.30 -20.92 -18.52
N PHE A 70 -0.41 -19.96 -17.92
CA PHE A 70 -0.61 -19.86 -16.47
C PHE A 70 -2.06 -20.10 -16.05
N ASN A 71 -2.23 -20.71 -14.88
CA ASN A 71 -3.50 -20.88 -14.19
C ASN A 71 -3.40 -20.21 -12.82
N ILE A 72 -3.77 -18.93 -12.74
CA ILE A 72 -3.71 -18.15 -11.50
C ILE A 72 -4.80 -18.66 -10.54
N ARG A 73 -4.37 -19.25 -9.42
CA ARG A 73 -5.23 -19.89 -8.41
C ARG A 73 -5.62 -18.95 -7.27
N ALA A 74 -4.78 -17.96 -6.99
CA ALA A 74 -4.97 -17.00 -5.91
C ALA A 74 -4.23 -15.69 -6.21
N VAL A 75 -4.64 -14.63 -5.52
CA VAL A 75 -3.98 -13.32 -5.53
C VAL A 75 -3.65 -12.94 -4.10
N ASN A 76 -2.45 -12.40 -3.88
CA ASN A 76 -1.99 -11.89 -2.60
C ASN A 76 -1.38 -10.49 -2.79
N PHE A 77 -1.39 -9.70 -1.71
CA PHE A 77 -0.85 -8.35 -1.69
C PHE A 77 0.08 -8.19 -0.46
N SER A 78 1.24 -7.60 -0.71
CA SER A 78 2.12 -7.00 0.29
C SER A 78 2.24 -5.51 -0.05
N THR A 79 2.23 -4.64 0.96
CA THR A 79 2.33 -3.19 0.74
C THR A 79 3.24 -2.55 1.79
N TYR A 80 3.76 -1.36 1.49
CA TYR A 80 4.23 -0.47 2.56
C TYR A 80 3.02 -0.02 3.40
N GLY A 81 3.24 0.13 4.71
CA GLY A 81 2.19 0.46 5.67
C GLY A 81 2.07 1.96 5.94
N ALA A 82 1.33 2.28 7.00
CA ALA A 82 1.20 3.62 7.56
C ALA A 82 0.78 4.68 6.52
N SER A 83 -0.23 4.40 5.71
CA SER A 83 -0.70 5.36 4.69
C SER A 83 -2.22 5.46 4.74
N PHE A 84 -2.73 6.68 4.65
CA PHE A 84 -4.18 6.93 4.69
C PHE A 84 -4.72 7.32 3.32
N VAL A 85 -5.87 6.77 2.97
CA VAL A 85 -6.65 7.12 1.79
C VAL A 85 -8.09 7.32 2.22
N TYR A 86 -8.69 8.45 1.87
CA TYR A 86 -10.11 8.70 2.13
C TYR A 86 -10.96 8.13 0.99
N LEU A 87 -12.01 7.40 1.38
CA LEU A 87 -12.99 6.84 0.47
C LEU A 87 -14.36 7.45 0.73
N ASP A 88 -15.14 7.65 -0.32
CA ASP A 88 -16.57 7.95 -0.19
C ASP A 88 -17.40 6.69 0.11
N GLU A 89 -18.72 6.87 0.21
CA GLU A 89 -19.69 5.80 0.44
C GLU A 89 -19.72 4.73 -0.67
N SER A 90 -19.23 5.05 -1.87
CA SER A 90 -19.10 4.11 -2.99
C SER A 90 -17.76 3.38 -3.01
N GLY A 91 -16.84 3.74 -2.12
CA GLY A 91 -15.47 3.23 -2.08
C GLY A 91 -14.53 3.92 -3.08
N ALA A 92 -14.92 5.07 -3.64
CA ALA A 92 -14.07 5.84 -4.54
C ALA A 92 -13.10 6.72 -3.75
N VAL A 93 -11.88 6.85 -4.25
CA VAL A 93 -10.84 7.73 -3.67
C VAL A 93 -11.24 9.18 -3.87
N VAL A 94 -11.34 9.95 -2.78
CA VAL A 94 -11.80 11.37 -2.81
C VAL A 94 -10.72 12.39 -2.47
N ALA A 95 -9.56 11.94 -2.00
CA ALA A 95 -8.42 12.78 -1.66
C ALA A 95 -7.10 12.06 -2.02
N PRO A 96 -5.98 12.79 -2.14
CA PRO A 96 -4.65 12.19 -2.27
C PRO A 96 -4.33 11.22 -1.11
N LEU A 97 -3.29 10.41 -1.31
CA LEU A 97 -2.77 9.57 -0.23
C LEU A 97 -1.99 10.42 0.77
N TYR A 98 -2.28 10.26 2.06
CA TYR A 98 -1.51 10.92 3.12
C TYR A 98 -0.33 10.05 3.52
N ASN A 99 0.86 10.55 3.22
CA ASN A 99 2.14 9.87 3.42
C ASN A 99 2.51 9.84 4.91
N TYR A 100 2.99 8.71 5.45
CA TYR A 100 3.49 8.68 6.84
C TYR A 100 4.66 9.62 7.11
N LEU A 101 5.35 10.07 6.07
CA LEU A 101 6.45 11.04 6.17
C LEU A 101 5.97 12.47 6.38
N LYS A 102 4.69 12.74 6.15
CA LYS A 102 4.10 14.06 6.42
C LYS A 102 4.17 14.34 7.92
N ASP A 103 4.53 15.55 8.28
CA ASP A 103 4.58 15.95 9.69
C ASP A 103 3.18 15.92 10.31
N TYR A 104 3.05 15.26 11.47
CA TYR A 104 1.79 15.24 12.19
C TYR A 104 1.62 16.55 12.98
N PRO A 105 0.46 17.24 12.90
CA PRO A 105 0.26 18.53 13.55
C PRO A 105 0.53 18.47 15.06
N SER A 106 1.46 19.30 15.54
CA SER A 106 1.92 19.27 16.94
C SER A 106 0.80 19.52 17.95
N GLY A 107 -0.10 20.47 17.67
CA GLY A 107 -1.24 20.76 18.54
C GLY A 107 -2.21 19.59 18.68
N LEU A 108 -2.45 18.84 17.59
CA LEU A 108 -3.28 17.62 17.65
C LEU A 108 -2.57 16.50 18.40
N ARG A 109 -1.25 16.38 18.22
CA ARG A 109 -0.42 15.40 18.94
C ARG A 109 -0.51 15.62 20.45
N GLU A 110 -0.28 16.85 20.88
CA GLU A 110 -0.31 17.24 22.29
C GLU A 110 -1.70 16.98 22.89
N GLN A 111 -2.76 17.46 22.22
CA GLN A 111 -4.14 17.24 22.64
C GLN A 111 -4.49 15.75 22.78
N PHE A 112 -4.05 14.91 21.84
CA PHE A 112 -4.30 13.46 21.89
C PHE A 112 -3.65 12.83 23.13
N TYR A 113 -2.34 13.04 23.34
CA TYR A 113 -1.66 12.41 24.47
C TYR A 113 -2.10 12.97 25.82
N GLU A 114 -2.42 14.25 25.93
CA GLU A 114 -3.01 14.82 27.14
C GLU A 114 -4.34 14.15 27.49
N ARG A 115 -5.20 13.93 26.48
CA ARG A 115 -6.52 13.31 26.68
C ARG A 115 -6.46 11.83 27.05
N TYR A 116 -5.51 11.08 26.50
CA TYR A 116 -5.53 9.61 26.59
C TYR A 116 -4.51 8.99 27.58
N GLY A 117 -3.80 9.82 28.35
CA GLY A 117 -2.96 9.37 29.47
C GLY A 117 -1.46 9.37 29.20
N GLY A 118 -1.02 10.19 28.24
CA GLY A 118 0.38 10.49 27.96
C GLY A 118 1.03 9.51 26.98
N THR A 119 2.22 9.88 26.53
CA THR A 119 3.00 9.15 25.53
C THR A 119 3.40 7.75 26.02
N LEU A 120 3.81 7.61 27.28
CA LEU A 120 4.28 6.34 27.84
C LEU A 120 3.18 5.28 27.88
N LYS A 121 1.99 5.65 28.36
CA LYS A 121 0.85 4.72 28.46
C LYS A 121 0.45 4.22 27.07
N ILE A 122 0.23 5.14 26.13
CA ILE A 122 -0.16 4.79 24.77
C ILE A 122 0.91 3.92 24.11
N SER A 123 2.20 4.26 24.26
CA SER A 123 3.26 3.46 23.65
C SER A 123 3.33 2.02 24.19
N LEU A 124 3.01 1.82 25.47
CA LEU A 124 2.91 0.47 26.06
C LEU A 124 1.69 -0.29 25.58
N GLU A 125 0.54 0.38 25.47
CA GLU A 125 -0.72 -0.24 25.04
C GLU A 125 -0.71 -0.60 23.55
N THR A 126 -0.07 0.22 22.71
CA THR A 126 0.01 0.01 21.25
C THR A 126 1.28 -0.71 20.81
N ALA A 127 2.21 -0.97 21.73
CA ALA A 127 3.56 -1.47 21.44
C ALA A 127 4.31 -0.63 20.40
N SER A 128 4.02 0.67 20.33
CA SER A 128 4.55 1.57 19.29
C SER A 128 4.98 2.91 19.89
N PRO A 129 6.23 3.36 19.69
CA PRO A 129 6.66 4.68 20.18
C PRO A 129 5.95 5.81 19.45
N VAL A 130 6.06 7.03 19.97
CA VAL A 130 5.47 8.24 19.37
C VAL A 130 6.26 8.65 18.12
N LEU A 131 5.73 8.29 16.95
CA LEU A 131 6.34 8.50 15.63
C LEU A 131 5.43 9.31 14.67
N GLY A 132 4.36 9.94 15.17
CA GLY A 132 3.49 10.79 14.36
C GLY A 132 2.69 10.00 13.33
N ASN A 133 2.73 10.40 12.06
CA ASN A 133 1.99 9.72 10.99
C ASN A 133 2.51 8.31 10.70
N LEU A 134 3.69 7.91 11.19
CA LEU A 134 4.12 6.50 11.18
C LEU A 134 3.27 5.59 12.08
N ASN A 135 2.50 6.15 13.03
CA ASN A 135 1.54 5.43 13.86
C ASN A 135 0.12 5.38 13.24
N SER A 136 -0.01 5.64 11.95
CA SER A 136 -1.31 5.63 11.24
C SER A 136 -1.93 4.25 11.07
N GLY A 137 -1.16 3.17 11.27
CA GLY A 137 -1.58 1.77 11.15
C GLY A 137 -2.01 1.12 12.45
#